data_AF-U9SNH8-F1
#
_entry.id   AF-U9SNH8-F1
#
_cell.length_a   1.000
_cell.length_b   1.000
_cell.length_c   1.000
_cell.angle_alpha   90.00
_cell.angle_beta   90.00
_cell.angle_gamma   90.00
#
_symmetry.space_group_name_H-M   'P 1'
#
loop_
_entity.id
_entity.type
_entity.pdbx_description
1 polymer ?
#
loop_
_entity_poly.entity_id
_entity_poly.type
_entity_poly.pdbx_seq_one_letter_code
_entity_poly.pdbx_strand_id
1 'polypeptide(L)'
;MASQLHFNDHYKSLLDQLPPSMKKDVWLRLTNCKNKPLSEEQVRGIHPDIEELLTRELEERELHVQQRENNIKKTIEAQVAEERKHLKDEYDALKSRLESEYNNCMVDMKQKIYSFKHQLEEQQKSGSDDLERQYKSRICALDKSNAVKDKEIGKLSASLSRSKNEIKDLKH
;
A
#
# COMPACT_ATOMS: atom_id res chain seq x y z
N MET A 1 -6.57 -71.51 17.79
CA MET A 1 -6.79 -70.04 17.81
C MET A 1 -6.33 -69.37 19.10
N ALA A 2 -6.18 -70.07 20.23
CA ALA A 2 -5.67 -69.49 21.48
C ALA A 2 -4.17 -69.08 21.44
N SER A 3 -3.34 -69.78 20.67
CA SER A 3 -1.88 -69.57 20.63
C SER A 3 -1.44 -68.32 19.84
N GLN A 4 -2.33 -67.74 19.03
CA GLN A 4 -2.07 -66.52 18.27
C GLN A 4 -2.15 -65.26 19.16
N LEU A 5 -2.89 -65.33 20.27
CA LEU A 5 -2.96 -64.26 21.27
C LEU A 5 -1.64 -64.09 22.02
N HIS A 6 -1.01 -65.21 22.41
CA HIS A 6 0.14 -65.20 23.33
C HIS A 6 1.45 -64.67 22.70
N PHE A 7 1.70 -64.94 21.42
CA PHE A 7 2.85 -64.35 20.69
C PHE A 7 2.67 -62.83 20.53
N ASN A 8 1.44 -62.38 20.32
CA ASN A 8 1.11 -60.98 20.13
C ASN A 8 1.18 -60.18 21.44
N ASP A 9 0.94 -60.81 22.59
CA ASP A 9 0.97 -60.14 23.89
C ASP A 9 2.39 -59.87 24.42
N HIS A 10 3.38 -60.72 24.11
CA HIS A 10 4.76 -60.53 24.58
C HIS A 10 5.48 -59.37 23.88
N TYR A 11 5.19 -59.15 22.59
CA TYR A 11 5.79 -58.10 21.78
C TYR A 11 4.85 -56.93 21.50
N LYS A 12 3.69 -56.90 22.17
CA LYS A 12 2.61 -55.94 21.89
C LYS A 12 3.08 -54.49 21.92
N SER A 13 3.89 -54.13 22.91
CA SER A 13 4.43 -52.78 23.07
C SER A 13 5.38 -52.35 21.94
N LEU A 14 6.20 -53.27 21.43
CA LEU A 14 7.11 -53.06 20.30
C LEU A 14 6.36 -53.02 18.96
N LEU A 15 5.41 -53.95 18.80
CA LEU A 15 4.53 -53.97 17.64
C LEU A 15 3.68 -52.70 17.62
N ASP A 16 3.11 -52.23 18.72
CA ASP A 16 2.29 -51.01 18.77
C ASP A 16 3.05 -49.74 18.40
N GLN A 17 4.38 -49.72 18.52
CA GLN A 17 5.24 -48.64 18.05
C GLN A 17 5.55 -48.71 16.55
N LEU A 18 5.35 -49.87 15.91
CA LEU A 18 5.62 -50.04 14.48
C LEU A 18 4.50 -49.44 13.61
N PRO A 19 4.87 -48.71 12.54
CA PRO A 19 3.92 -48.24 11.54
C PRO A 19 3.10 -49.39 10.94
N PRO A 20 1.80 -49.17 10.63
CA PRO A 20 0.92 -50.20 10.08
C PRO A 20 1.44 -50.88 8.79
N SER A 21 2.25 -50.18 7.99
CA SER A 21 2.89 -50.72 6.78
C SER A 21 3.94 -51.78 7.09
N MET A 22 4.72 -51.62 8.16
CA MET A 22 5.77 -52.58 8.56
C MET A 22 5.20 -53.83 9.19
N LYS A 23 4.13 -53.70 10.00
CA LYS A 23 3.38 -54.87 10.51
C LYS A 23 2.91 -55.78 9.38
N LYS A 24 2.41 -55.19 8.30
CA LYS A 24 1.99 -55.93 7.10
C LYS A 24 3.16 -56.57 6.37
N ASP A 25 4.29 -55.87 6.21
CA ASP A 25 5.44 -56.40 5.45
C ASP A 25 6.16 -57.53 6.19
N VAL A 26 6.38 -57.39 7.50
CA VAL A 26 6.96 -58.44 8.36
C VAL A 26 6.05 -59.67 8.39
N TRP A 27 4.74 -59.48 8.53
CA TRP A 27 3.77 -60.58 8.47
C TRP A 27 3.76 -61.27 7.11
N LEU A 28 3.85 -60.52 6.00
CA LEU A 28 3.93 -61.09 4.66
C LEU A 28 5.18 -61.93 4.47
N ARG A 29 6.33 -61.48 4.99
CA ARG A 29 7.62 -62.20 4.89
C ARG A 29 7.62 -63.49 5.70
N LEU A 30 7.05 -63.45 6.92
CA LEU A 30 6.94 -64.63 7.79
C LEU A 30 5.96 -65.68 7.23
N THR A 31 4.89 -65.25 6.55
CA THR A 31 3.84 -66.15 6.04
C THR A 31 4.08 -66.66 4.61
N ASN A 32 4.91 -65.98 3.79
CA ASN A 32 5.26 -66.41 2.43
C ASN A 32 6.58 -67.21 2.31
N CYS A 33 7.21 -67.68 3.40
CA CYS A 33 8.41 -68.50 3.32
C CYS A 33 8.14 -69.85 2.60
N LYS A 34 8.42 -69.90 1.29
CA LYS A 34 8.07 -71.01 0.37
C LYS A 34 8.60 -72.40 0.75
N ASN A 35 9.63 -72.52 1.62
CA ASN A 35 10.35 -73.79 1.81
C ASN A 35 10.44 -74.31 3.27
N LYS A 36 9.93 -73.59 4.28
CA LYS A 36 9.79 -74.07 5.68
C LYS A 36 9.15 -72.99 6.57
N PRO A 37 7.88 -73.09 6.99
CA PRO A 37 7.36 -72.26 8.08
C PRO A 37 8.04 -72.68 9.39
N LEU A 38 8.56 -71.72 10.15
CA LEU A 38 9.25 -71.97 11.43
C LEU A 38 8.30 -72.60 12.46
N SER A 39 8.78 -73.61 13.21
CA SER A 39 8.01 -74.20 14.32
C SER A 39 8.07 -73.32 15.58
N GLU A 40 7.10 -73.48 16.48
CA GLU A 40 6.90 -72.65 17.67
C GLU A 40 8.15 -72.52 18.57
N GLU A 41 8.93 -73.59 18.71
CA GLU A 41 10.16 -73.61 19.50
C GLU A 41 11.34 -72.92 18.77
N GLN A 42 11.36 -72.98 17.44
CA GLN A 42 12.36 -72.27 16.64
C GLN A 42 12.10 -70.76 16.69
N VAL A 43 10.83 -70.34 16.67
CA VAL A 43 10.45 -68.93 16.87
C VAL A 43 10.85 -68.42 18.25
N ARG A 44 10.77 -69.26 19.30
CA ARG A 44 11.28 -68.93 20.66
C ARG A 44 12.80 -68.89 20.76
N GLY A 45 13.54 -69.63 19.92
CA GLY A 45 15.00 -69.62 19.90
C GLY A 45 15.61 -68.43 19.14
N ILE A 46 14.90 -67.87 18.16
CA ILE A 46 15.30 -66.69 17.35
C ILE A 46 14.90 -65.36 18.04
N HIS A 47 14.33 -65.45 19.25
CA HIS A 47 13.72 -64.36 20.02
C HIS A 47 14.62 -63.12 20.24
N PRO A 48 15.95 -63.24 20.46
CA PRO A 48 16.84 -62.07 20.56
C PRO A 48 17.24 -61.49 19.21
N ASP A 49 17.53 -62.34 18.21
CA ASP A 49 17.98 -61.92 16.88
C ASP A 49 16.89 -61.14 16.13
N ILE A 50 15.62 -61.51 16.31
CA ILE A 50 14.47 -60.79 15.75
C ILE A 50 14.27 -59.43 16.45
N GLU A 51 14.45 -59.37 17.77
CA GLU A 51 14.34 -58.12 18.54
C GLU A 51 15.45 -57.13 18.17
N GLU A 52 16.68 -57.62 17.98
CA GLU A 52 17.80 -56.81 17.50
C GLU A 52 17.57 -56.29 16.08
N LEU A 53 17.04 -57.13 15.18
CA LEU A 53 16.74 -56.73 13.80
C LEU A 53 15.64 -55.67 13.75
N LEU A 54 14.57 -55.83 14.53
CA LEU A 54 13.48 -54.85 14.62
C LEU A 54 13.95 -53.53 15.22
N THR A 55 14.77 -53.57 16.27
CA THR A 55 15.35 -52.37 16.90
C THR A 55 16.24 -51.62 15.90
N ARG A 56 17.11 -52.33 15.16
CA ARG A 56 17.99 -51.73 14.15
C ARG A 56 17.22 -51.07 13.00
N GLU A 57 16.20 -51.75 12.47
CA GLU A 57 15.36 -51.17 11.41
C GLU A 57 14.59 -49.94 11.91
N LEU A 58 14.11 -49.96 13.17
CA LEU A 58 13.47 -48.79 13.79
C LEU A 58 14.45 -47.62 13.91
N GLU A 59 15.68 -47.86 14.39
CA GLU A 59 16.73 -46.84 14.49
C GLU A 59 17.10 -46.25 13.12
N GLU A 60 17.28 -47.09 12.10
CA GLU A 60 17.58 -46.65 10.73
C GLU A 60 16.43 -45.81 10.13
N ARG A 61 15.19 -46.19 10.39
CA ARG A 61 14.01 -45.45 9.94
C ARG A 61 13.89 -44.10 10.65
N GLU A 62 14.10 -44.07 11.95
CA GLU A 62 14.08 -42.85 12.74
C GLU A 62 15.15 -41.88 12.24
N LEU A 63 16.37 -42.35 12.00
CA LEU A 63 17.45 -41.55 11.39
C LEU A 63 17.06 -41.02 10.02
N HIS A 64 16.46 -41.85 9.16
CA HIS A 64 16.02 -41.43 7.83
C HIS A 64 14.90 -40.38 7.89
N VAL A 65 13.94 -40.53 8.83
CA VAL A 65 12.87 -39.53 9.05
C VAL A 65 13.48 -38.22 9.54
N GLN A 66 14.34 -38.26 10.55
CA GLN A 66 15.02 -37.07 11.07
C GLN A 66 15.85 -36.36 10.00
N GLN A 67 16.57 -37.10 9.15
CA GLN A 67 17.32 -36.53 8.04
C GLN A 67 16.39 -35.79 7.06
N ARG A 68 15.25 -36.39 6.73
CA ARG A 68 14.26 -35.81 5.82
C ARG A 68 13.61 -34.57 6.43
N GLU A 69 13.25 -34.61 7.71
CA GLU A 69 12.71 -33.47 8.45
C GLU A 69 13.69 -32.30 8.49
N ASN A 70 14.97 -32.56 8.76
CA ASN A 70 16.02 -31.55 8.76
C ASN A 70 16.20 -30.90 7.39
N ASN A 71 16.15 -31.70 6.31
CA ASN A 71 16.24 -31.17 4.94
C ASN A 71 15.02 -30.30 4.59
N ILE A 72 13.80 -30.75 4.94
CA ILE A 72 12.57 -29.97 4.73
C ILE A 72 12.63 -28.66 5.52
N LYS A 73 13.02 -28.73 6.80
CA LYS A 73 13.17 -27.57 7.67
C LYS A 73 14.12 -26.53 7.08
N LYS A 74 15.31 -26.93 6.64
CA LYS A 74 16.29 -26.02 6.00
C LYS A 74 15.72 -25.34 4.76
N THR A 75 15.00 -26.08 3.92
CA THR A 75 14.38 -25.53 2.71
C THR A 75 13.31 -24.49 3.06
N ILE A 76 12.43 -24.79 4.02
CA ILE A 76 11.40 -23.86 4.46
C ILE A 76 12.03 -22.60 5.09
N GLU A 77 13.06 -22.77 5.93
CA GLU A 77 13.77 -21.65 6.55
C GLU A 77 14.41 -20.72 5.49
N ALA A 78 15.02 -21.29 4.45
CA ALA A 78 15.58 -20.52 3.35
C ALA A 78 14.50 -19.75 2.57
N GLN A 79 13.39 -20.40 2.22
CA GLN A 79 12.27 -19.76 1.52
C GLN A 79 11.66 -18.62 2.36
N VAL A 80 11.43 -18.86 3.65
CA VAL A 80 10.90 -17.84 4.56
C VAL A 80 11.87 -16.66 4.70
N ALA A 81 13.18 -16.90 4.70
CA ALA A 81 14.17 -15.83 4.74
C ALA A 81 14.15 -14.98 3.46
N GLU A 82 14.02 -15.62 2.29
CA GLU A 82 13.90 -14.94 0.99
C GLU A 82 12.61 -14.11 0.91
N GLU A 83 11.47 -14.67 1.30
CA GLU A 83 10.19 -13.94 1.32
C GLU A 83 10.22 -12.75 2.27
N ARG A 84 10.82 -12.92 3.46
CA ARG A 84 11.00 -11.81 4.42
C ARG A 84 11.84 -10.69 3.84
N LYS A 85 12.92 -11.04 3.13
CA LYS A 85 13.77 -10.06 2.45
C LYS A 85 13.00 -9.34 1.34
N HIS A 86 12.32 -10.10 0.48
CA HIS A 86 11.52 -9.54 -0.61
C HIS A 86 10.43 -8.58 -0.11
N LEU A 87 9.66 -9.00 0.90
CA LEU A 87 8.61 -8.17 1.49
C LEU A 87 9.18 -6.89 2.12
N LYS A 88 10.36 -6.97 2.73
CA LYS A 88 11.05 -5.81 3.29
C LYS A 88 11.47 -4.83 2.20
N ASP A 89 12.07 -5.34 1.12
CA ASP A 89 12.49 -4.53 -0.03
C ASP A 89 11.29 -3.86 -0.72
N GLU A 90 10.17 -4.58 -0.89
CA GLU A 90 8.92 -4.03 -1.44
C GLU A 90 8.34 -2.93 -0.55
N TYR A 91 8.33 -3.14 0.77
CA TYR A 91 7.86 -2.13 1.72
C TYR A 91 8.69 -0.85 1.65
N ASP A 92 10.02 -0.98 1.61
CA ASP A 92 10.93 0.17 1.54
C ASP A 92 10.82 0.90 0.19
N ALA A 93 10.61 0.17 -0.90
CA ALA A 93 10.32 0.75 -2.22
C ALA A 93 8.98 1.50 -2.23
N LEU A 94 7.92 0.92 -1.68
CA LEU A 94 6.60 1.56 -1.60
C LEU A 94 6.63 2.82 -0.73
N LYS A 95 7.34 2.77 0.40
CA LYS A 95 7.52 3.92 1.28
C LYS A 95 8.25 5.06 0.56
N SER A 96 9.35 4.75 -0.14
CA SER A 96 10.11 5.72 -0.91
C SER A 96 9.28 6.33 -2.04
N ARG A 97 8.49 5.51 -2.73
CA ARG A 97 7.57 5.96 -3.77
C ARG A 97 6.52 6.92 -3.22
N LEU A 98 5.86 6.56 -2.12
CA LEU A 98 4.84 7.40 -1.49
C LEU A 98 5.40 8.77 -1.07
N GLU A 99 6.58 8.78 -0.46
CA GLU A 99 7.27 10.02 -0.07
C GLU A 99 7.61 10.89 -1.30
N SER A 100 8.08 10.28 -2.38
CA SER A 100 8.38 10.99 -3.62
C SER A 100 7.12 11.58 -4.29
N GLU A 101 6.01 10.84 -4.34
CA GLU A 101 4.74 11.30 -4.90
C GLU A 101 4.17 12.47 -4.07
N TYR A 102 4.22 12.37 -2.74
CA TYR A 102 3.82 13.45 -1.85
C TYR A 102 4.66 14.72 -2.08
N ASN A 103 5.99 14.59 -2.11
CA ASN A 103 6.89 15.73 -2.33
C ASN A 103 6.67 16.38 -3.70
N ASN A 104 6.52 15.58 -4.75
CA ASN A 104 6.22 16.08 -6.09
C ASN A 104 4.90 16.86 -6.14
N CYS A 105 3.84 16.31 -5.53
CA CYS A 105 2.54 16.96 -5.43
C CYS A 105 2.64 18.30 -4.70
N MET A 106 3.34 18.34 -3.57
CA MET A 106 3.54 19.56 -2.79
C MET A 106 4.31 20.64 -3.56
N VAL A 107 5.30 20.26 -4.37
CA VAL A 107 6.04 21.20 -5.23
C VAL A 107 5.13 21.76 -6.32
N ASP A 108 4.35 20.91 -7.01
CA ASP A 108 3.40 21.34 -8.04
C ASP A 108 2.34 22.29 -7.47
N MET A 109 1.79 21.98 -6.30
CA MET A 109 0.83 22.85 -5.61
C MET A 109 1.44 24.21 -5.25
N LYS A 110 2.67 24.23 -4.69
CA LYS A 110 3.36 25.48 -4.40
C LYS A 110 3.58 26.32 -5.65
N GLN A 111 3.97 25.68 -6.75
CA GLN A 111 4.17 26.36 -8.03
C GLN A 111 2.86 26.95 -8.57
N LYS A 112 1.75 26.20 -8.51
CA LYS A 112 0.42 26.68 -8.90
C LYS A 112 -0.07 27.85 -8.04
N ILE A 113 0.16 27.79 -6.73
CA ILE A 113 -0.18 28.89 -5.82
C ILE A 113 0.60 30.15 -6.21
N TYR A 114 1.90 30.01 -6.52
CA TYR A 114 2.73 31.14 -6.94
C TYR A 114 2.24 31.74 -8.26
N SER A 115 1.91 30.92 -9.26
CA SER A 115 1.41 31.41 -10.54
C SER A 115 0.05 32.09 -10.41
N PHE A 116 -0.88 31.51 -9.63
CA PHE A 116 -2.18 32.15 -9.38
C PHE A 116 -2.05 33.48 -8.64
N LYS A 117 -1.14 33.55 -7.66
CA LYS A 117 -0.86 34.80 -6.96
C LYS A 117 -0.41 35.90 -7.94
N HIS A 118 0.55 35.59 -8.81
CA HIS A 118 1.05 36.56 -9.78
C HIS A 118 -0.04 37.03 -10.76
N GLN A 119 -0.85 36.08 -11.27
CA GLN A 119 -1.96 36.41 -12.16
C GLN A 119 -3.00 37.33 -11.49
N LEU A 120 -3.33 37.08 -10.22
CA LEU A 120 -4.25 37.92 -9.46
C LEU A 120 -3.68 39.32 -9.23
N GLU A 121 -2.40 39.44 -8.90
CA GLU A 121 -1.73 40.73 -8.73
C GLU A 121 -1.71 41.55 -10.03
N GLU A 122 -1.45 40.90 -11.18
CA GLU A 122 -1.51 41.53 -12.50
C GLU A 122 -2.93 41.98 -12.87
N GLN A 123 -3.94 41.15 -12.61
CA GLN A 123 -5.35 41.50 -12.85
C GLN A 123 -5.79 42.68 -11.98
N GLN A 124 -5.40 42.72 -10.70
CA GLN A 124 -5.73 43.83 -9.81
C GLN A 124 -5.07 45.12 -10.28
N LYS A 125 -3.79 45.07 -10.66
CA LYS A 125 -3.05 46.23 -11.15
C LYS A 125 -3.65 46.79 -12.43
N SER A 126 -3.86 45.93 -13.43
CA SER A 126 -4.44 46.34 -14.71
C SER A 126 -5.86 46.90 -14.56
N GLY A 127 -6.70 46.29 -13.71
CA GLY A 127 -8.03 46.80 -13.39
C GLY A 127 -8.00 48.17 -12.70
N SER A 128 -7.06 48.38 -11.78
CA SER A 128 -6.85 49.68 -11.13
C SER A 128 -6.42 50.75 -12.14
N ASP A 129 -5.46 50.43 -13.00
CA ASP A 129 -4.94 51.36 -14.03
C ASP A 129 -6.05 51.75 -15.02
N ASP A 130 -6.90 50.80 -15.44
CA ASP A 130 -8.02 51.08 -16.33
C ASP A 130 -9.05 51.98 -15.67
N LEU A 131 -9.42 51.68 -14.42
CA LEU A 131 -10.38 52.48 -13.66
C LEU A 131 -9.87 53.92 -13.45
N GLU A 132 -8.57 54.08 -13.14
CA GLU A 132 -7.94 55.39 -13.02
C GLU A 132 -8.00 56.18 -14.33
N ARG A 133 -7.70 55.53 -15.47
CA ARG A 133 -7.82 56.14 -16.81
C ARG A 133 -9.25 56.59 -17.09
N GLN A 134 -10.24 55.75 -16.77
CA GLN A 134 -11.65 56.08 -16.95
C GLN A 134 -12.05 57.31 -16.12
N TYR A 135 -11.67 57.37 -14.84
CA TYR A 135 -11.96 58.52 -13.98
C TYR A 135 -11.29 59.81 -14.49
N LYS A 136 -10.01 59.76 -14.84
CA LYS A 136 -9.29 60.92 -15.41
C LYS A 136 -9.97 61.44 -16.67
N SER A 137 -10.34 60.54 -17.59
CA SER A 137 -11.05 60.88 -18.82
C SER A 137 -12.40 61.55 -18.53
N ARG A 138 -13.17 61.00 -17.59
CA ARG A 138 -14.48 61.53 -17.21
C ARG A 138 -14.39 62.91 -16.54
N ILE A 139 -13.39 63.14 -15.68
CA ILE A 139 -13.12 64.44 -15.08
C ILE A 139 -12.80 65.46 -16.18
N CYS A 140 -11.89 65.13 -17.12
CA CYS A 140 -11.58 66.02 -18.24
C CYS A 140 -12.79 66.36 -19.11
N ALA A 141 -13.71 65.42 -19.31
CA ALA A 141 -14.95 65.67 -20.05
C ALA A 141 -15.90 66.62 -19.30
N LEU A 142 -16.02 66.45 -17.98
CA LEU A 142 -16.81 67.32 -17.12
C LEU A 142 -16.23 68.74 -17.06
N ASP A 143 -14.91 68.88 -16.92
CA ASP A 143 -14.25 70.19 -16.91
C ASP A 143 -14.51 70.97 -18.20
N LYS A 144 -14.41 70.28 -19.36
CA LYS A 144 -14.74 70.88 -20.66
C LYS A 144 -16.21 71.32 -20.72
N SER A 145 -17.14 70.51 -20.22
CA SER A 145 -18.57 70.85 -20.18
C SER A 145 -18.86 72.04 -19.26
N ASN A 146 -18.24 72.07 -18.07
CA ASN A 146 -18.38 73.16 -17.12
C ASN A 146 -17.84 74.48 -17.70
N ALA A 147 -16.68 74.47 -18.36
CA ALA A 147 -16.14 75.66 -19.01
C ALA A 147 -17.06 76.22 -20.11
N VAL A 148 -17.82 75.38 -20.81
CA VAL A 148 -18.85 75.83 -21.77
C VAL A 148 -20.03 76.46 -21.04
N LYS A 149 -20.53 75.83 -19.98
CA LYS A 149 -21.64 76.35 -19.18
C LYS A 149 -21.28 77.68 -18.51
N ASP A 150 -20.07 77.84 -17.99
CA ASP A 150 -19.60 79.08 -17.38
C ASP A 150 -19.60 80.24 -18.37
N LYS A 151 -19.17 79.99 -19.62
CA LYS A 151 -19.25 80.99 -20.71
C LYS A 151 -20.70 81.37 -21.01
N GLU A 152 -21.62 80.41 -20.99
CA GLU A 152 -23.04 80.64 -21.23
C GLU A 152 -23.71 81.43 -20.10
N ILE A 153 -23.42 81.07 -18.84
CA ILE A 153 -23.84 81.82 -17.65
C ILE A 153 -23.32 83.27 -17.72
N GLY A 154 -22.07 83.47 -18.12
CA GLY A 154 -21.49 84.81 -18.31
C GLY A 154 -22.26 85.63 -19.35
N LYS A 155 -22.62 85.02 -20.49
CA LYS A 155 -23.45 85.67 -21.52
C LYS A 155 -24.84 86.04 -20.99
N LEU A 156 -25.52 85.11 -20.32
CA LEU A 156 -26.85 85.34 -19.76
C LEU A 156 -26.83 86.44 -18.69
N SER A 157 -25.82 86.44 -17.82
CA SER A 157 -25.63 87.46 -16.78
C SER A 157 -25.43 88.86 -17.37
N ALA A 158 -24.67 88.97 -18.47
CA ALA A 158 -24.45 90.23 -19.17
C ALA A 158 -25.73 90.74 -19.86
N SER A 159 -26.52 89.85 -20.47
CA SER A 159 -27.82 90.20 -21.06
C SER A 159 -28.82 90.66 -19.99
N LEU A 160 -28.90 89.94 -18.86
CA LEU A 160 -29.78 90.30 -17.75
C LEU A 160 -29.43 91.69 -17.18
N SER A 161 -28.13 91.99 -17.02
CA SER A 161 -27.68 93.30 -16.55
C SER A 161 -28.05 94.42 -17.52
N ARG A 162 -27.93 94.20 -18.84
CA ARG A 162 -28.37 95.16 -19.87
C ARG A 162 -29.87 95.43 -19.78
N SER A 163 -30.70 94.38 -19.81
CA SER A 163 -32.15 94.53 -19.69
C SER A 163 -32.57 95.20 -18.37
N LYS A 164 -31.86 94.93 -17.26
CA LYS A 164 -32.11 95.60 -15.98
C LYS A 164 -31.83 97.11 -16.03
N ASN A 165 -30.79 97.53 -16.73
CA ASN A 165 -30.46 98.95 -16.90
C ASN A 165 -31.48 99.64 -17.82
N GLU A 166 -31.82 99.03 -18.95
CA GLU A 166 -32.85 99.52 -19.87
C GLU A 166 -34.21 99.76 -19.17
N ILE A 167 -34.63 98.83 -18.30
CA ILE A 167 -35.87 98.99 -17.50
C ILE A 167 -35.78 100.16 -16.51
N LYS A 168 -34.60 100.44 -15.94
CA LYS A 168 -34.41 101.60 -15.06
C LYS A 168 -34.53 102.91 -15.84
N ASP A 169 -33.91 102.96 -17.01
CA ASP A 169 -33.93 104.15 -17.88
C ASP A 169 -35.34 104.49 -18.36
N LEU A 170 -36.21 103.49 -18.54
CA LEU A 170 -37.63 103.67 -18.90
C LEU A 170 -38.55 104.11 -17.75
N LYS A 171 -38.08 104.04 -16.49
CA LYS A 171 -38.86 104.43 -15.29
C LYS A 171 -38.56 105.85 -14.79
N HIS A 172 -37.74 106.61 -15.52
CA HIS A 172 -37.49 108.04 -15.33
C HIS A 172 -37.99 108.83 -16.53
#